data_AF-A0A496QUA6-F1
#
_entry.id   AF-A0A496QUA6-F1
#
_cell.length_a   1.000
_cell.length_b   1.000
_cell.length_c   1.000
_cell.angle_alpha   90.00
_cell.angle_beta   90.00
_cell.angle_gamma   90.00
#
_symmetry.space_group_name_H-M   'P 1'
#
loop_
_entity.id
_entity.type
_entity.pdbx_description
1 polymer ?
#
loop_
_entity_poly.entity_id
_entity_poly.type
_entity_poly.pdbx_seq_one_letter_code
_entity_poly.pdbx_strand_id
1 'polypeptide(L)'
;MKRVPPFLFLILMVIYFFIIDPLFALELKQGRVKLILHENLGRFSLFYMSDVSRERYTPLLLDQDPRTSVFSVLMGNKVFRMGETSGFSQTVEKVDDGARFIWTSSMLEITKTFTFITSRGSALSNGVRIDIQIKNISEQDQSIGIRYLLDTYLGEKSGVHFKTKTTEKFSNEAEFLSSNMPEYCFSPSSEIENVGFQLITKGKGITIPDKIVLANWKRLNDTSWSYQARTNRNFNHLPYSINDSAICVYYNPVNISPGGTRKVVMVMGNFDPEGYASVTTKPEDKKEITDIFDQAVKTGETPDSDKEISVRTDLITIRDLLVKLNSKLNSPETVENEEISVMRQVLETLEKRKNQYEK
;
A
#
# COMPACT_ATOMS: atom_id res chain seq x y z
N MET A 1 23.55 14.60 -72.37
CA MET A 1 23.35 15.64 -71.32
C MET A 1 21.94 15.52 -70.75
N LYS A 2 21.80 14.90 -69.58
CA LYS A 2 20.85 15.26 -68.51
C LYS A 2 21.33 14.53 -67.25
N ARG A 3 21.71 15.34 -66.26
CA ARG A 3 22.44 14.95 -65.04
C ARG A 3 21.50 14.24 -64.07
N VAL A 4 21.94 13.10 -63.54
CA VAL A 4 21.42 12.54 -62.27
C VAL A 4 22.17 13.23 -61.13
N PRO A 5 21.52 13.79 -60.10
CA PRO A 5 22.23 14.26 -58.92
C PRO A 5 22.44 13.09 -57.93
N PRO A 6 23.65 12.93 -57.37
CA PRO A 6 23.91 12.01 -56.27
C PRO A 6 23.80 12.73 -54.91
N PHE A 7 23.44 11.97 -53.87
CA PHE A 7 23.80 12.14 -52.45
C PHE A 7 23.55 13.49 -51.75
N LEU A 8 22.73 13.49 -50.69
CA LEU A 8 23.13 13.71 -49.28
C LEU A 8 21.83 13.89 -48.45
N PHE A 9 21.40 12.90 -47.68
CA PHE A 9 21.66 12.78 -46.22
C PHE A 9 20.81 13.74 -45.38
N LEU A 10 20.22 13.22 -44.29
CA LEU A 10 19.29 13.88 -43.37
C LEU A 10 17.91 14.13 -44.02
N ILE A 11 16.86 13.39 -43.71
CA ILE A 11 16.25 13.21 -42.39
C ILE A 11 15.51 11.87 -42.47
N LEU A 12 16.19 10.79 -42.05
CA LEU A 12 15.47 9.62 -41.55
C LEU A 12 14.99 10.07 -40.17
N MET A 13 13.86 10.78 -40.12
CA MET A 13 13.17 11.04 -38.86
C MET A 13 12.72 9.66 -38.39
N VAL A 14 13.58 9.03 -37.61
CA VAL A 14 13.24 7.94 -36.72
C VAL A 14 12.10 8.50 -35.88
N ILE A 15 10.88 8.25 -36.34
CA ILE A 15 9.70 8.26 -35.49
C ILE A 15 10.00 7.12 -34.52
N TYR A 16 10.70 7.47 -33.46
CA TYR A 16 10.68 6.73 -32.21
C TYR A 16 9.23 6.86 -31.76
N PHE A 17 8.36 6.00 -32.30
CA PHE A 17 7.15 5.63 -31.60
C PHE A 17 7.67 5.18 -30.25
N PHE A 18 7.55 6.05 -29.24
CA PHE A 18 7.35 5.58 -27.89
C PHE A 18 6.18 4.61 -28.02
N ILE A 19 6.50 3.32 -28.11
CA ILE A 19 5.60 2.28 -27.68
C ILE A 19 5.45 2.59 -26.21
N ILE A 20 4.44 3.41 -25.90
CA ILE A 20 3.90 3.49 -24.55
C ILE A 20 3.38 2.07 -24.36
N ASP A 21 4.20 1.20 -23.79
CA ASP A 21 3.71 -0.08 -23.31
C ASP A 21 2.45 0.26 -22.50
N PRO A 22 1.28 -0.29 -22.85
CA PRO A 22 0.11 -0.07 -22.02
C PRO A 22 0.51 -0.55 -20.63
N LEU A 23 0.61 0.41 -19.70
CA LEU A 23 0.80 0.14 -18.28
C LEU A 23 -0.45 -0.61 -17.84
N PHE A 24 -0.43 -1.93 -18.00
CA PHE A 24 -1.40 -2.81 -17.38
C PHE A 24 -1.25 -2.60 -15.88
N ALA A 25 -2.24 -1.91 -15.33
CA ALA A 25 -2.31 -1.58 -13.93
C ALA A 25 -3.74 -1.81 -13.46
N LEU A 26 -3.86 -2.53 -12.35
CA LEU A 26 -5.15 -2.72 -11.69
C LEU A 26 -5.34 -1.60 -10.67
N GLU A 27 -6.25 -0.67 -10.98
CA GLU A 27 -6.66 0.42 -10.08
C GLU A 27 -7.89 0.02 -9.26
N LEU A 28 -7.82 0.22 -7.95
CA LEU A 28 -8.91 0.01 -7.01
C LEU A 28 -9.09 1.24 -6.12
N LYS A 29 -10.34 1.52 -5.75
CA LYS A 29 -10.72 2.59 -4.82
C LYS A 29 -11.72 2.06 -3.82
N GLN A 30 -11.51 2.37 -2.55
CA GLN A 30 -12.46 2.13 -1.48
C GLN A 30 -12.27 3.17 -0.38
N GLY A 31 -13.35 3.75 0.12
CA GLY A 31 -13.32 4.87 1.03
C GLY A 31 -12.49 6.03 0.47
N ARG A 32 -11.44 6.40 1.20
CA ARG A 32 -10.49 7.46 0.82
C ARG A 32 -9.17 6.91 0.27
N VAL A 33 -9.07 5.62 0.00
CA VAL A 33 -7.85 4.99 -0.52
C VAL A 33 -7.98 4.72 -2.01
N LYS A 34 -6.93 5.05 -2.76
CA LYS A 34 -6.71 4.55 -4.12
C LYS A 34 -5.44 3.70 -4.13
N LEU A 35 -5.57 2.48 -4.62
CA LEU A 35 -4.50 1.48 -4.74
C LEU A 35 -4.30 1.15 -6.22
N ILE A 36 -3.06 1.17 -6.69
CA ILE A 36 -2.71 0.80 -8.06
C ILE A 36 -1.67 -0.31 -8.00
N LEU A 37 -1.95 -1.48 -8.60
CA LEU A 37 -0.99 -2.57 -8.77
C LEU A 37 -0.46 -2.54 -10.20
N HIS A 38 0.84 -2.32 -10.35
CA HIS A 38 1.53 -2.25 -11.63
C HIS A 38 1.91 -3.67 -12.09
N GLU A 39 1.13 -4.24 -13.01
CA GLU A 39 1.16 -5.67 -13.35
C GLU A 39 2.45 -6.15 -13.97
N ASN A 40 3.20 -5.26 -14.64
CA ASN A 40 4.50 -5.62 -15.23
C ASN A 40 5.68 -5.37 -14.28
N LEU A 41 5.48 -4.56 -13.25
CA LEU A 41 6.56 -4.12 -12.36
C LEU A 41 6.57 -4.89 -11.03
N GLY A 42 5.45 -5.49 -10.64
CA GLY A 42 5.30 -6.08 -9.31
C GLY A 42 5.37 -5.01 -8.23
N ARG A 43 4.95 -3.78 -8.56
CA ARG A 43 5.00 -2.58 -7.71
C ARG A 43 3.59 -2.10 -7.43
N PHE A 44 3.42 -1.34 -6.37
CA PHE A 44 2.14 -0.73 -6.05
C PHE A 44 2.33 0.76 -5.78
N SER A 45 1.28 1.54 -6.03
CA SER A 45 1.17 2.93 -5.60
C SER A 45 -0.04 3.06 -4.68
N LEU A 46 0.10 3.85 -3.62
CA LEU A 46 -0.93 4.05 -2.60
C LEU A 46 -1.19 5.54 -2.44
N PHE A 47 -2.46 5.92 -2.50
CA PHE A 47 -2.89 7.31 -2.40
C PHE A 47 -4.02 7.44 -1.39
N TYR A 48 -4.09 8.60 -0.76
CA TYR A 48 -5.17 9.01 0.14
C TYR A 48 -5.91 10.23 -0.43
N MET A 49 -7.24 10.22 -0.36
CA MET A 49 -8.09 11.33 -0.79
C MET A 49 -8.10 12.43 0.27
N SER A 50 -7.12 13.34 0.18
CA SER A 50 -6.91 14.44 1.11
C SER A 50 -8.01 15.49 1.05
N ASP A 51 -8.67 15.64 -0.10
CA ASP A 51 -9.80 16.56 -0.29
C ASP A 51 -10.99 15.81 -0.93
N VAL A 52 -12.01 15.56 -0.12
CA VAL A 52 -13.25 14.88 -0.55
C VAL A 52 -14.06 15.73 -1.51
N SER A 53 -14.07 17.06 -1.33
CA SER A 53 -14.86 17.98 -2.16
C SER A 53 -14.41 17.98 -3.62
N ARG A 54 -13.09 17.86 -3.83
CA ARG A 54 -12.48 17.87 -5.17
C ARG A 54 -12.04 16.50 -5.65
N GLU A 55 -12.34 15.44 -4.89
CA GLU A 55 -11.80 14.08 -5.09
C GLU A 55 -10.28 14.07 -5.34
N ARG A 56 -9.53 14.91 -4.61
CA ARG A 56 -8.08 15.06 -4.81
C ARG A 56 -7.35 13.99 -4.02
N TYR A 57 -6.54 13.21 -4.72
CA TYR A 57 -5.67 12.18 -4.14
C TYR A 57 -4.25 12.71 -3.95
N THR A 58 -3.67 12.39 -2.79
CA THR A 58 -2.28 12.66 -2.43
C THR A 58 -1.54 11.34 -2.30
N PRO A 59 -0.35 11.18 -2.91
CA PRO A 59 0.42 9.95 -2.78
C PRO A 59 0.94 9.75 -1.36
N LEU A 60 0.98 8.50 -0.92
CA LEU A 60 1.53 8.08 0.37
C LEU A 60 2.93 7.45 0.22
N LEU A 61 3.47 7.37 -0.99
CA LEU A 61 4.84 6.96 -1.31
C LEU A 61 5.29 7.82 -2.49
N LEU A 62 6.59 7.84 -2.84
CA LEU A 62 7.01 8.53 -4.06
C LEU A 62 6.25 7.95 -5.28
N ASP A 63 5.51 8.78 -6.00
CA ASP A 63 4.61 8.36 -7.09
C ASP A 63 5.17 8.60 -8.49
N GLN A 64 6.25 9.37 -8.60
CA GLN A 64 6.95 9.67 -9.85
C GLN A 64 7.53 8.41 -10.51
N ASP A 65 7.98 7.44 -9.70
CA ASP A 65 8.45 6.14 -10.17
C ASP A 65 8.09 5.03 -9.16
N PRO A 66 7.12 4.15 -9.47
CA PRO A 66 6.71 3.08 -8.55
C PRO A 66 7.82 2.05 -8.29
N ARG A 67 8.91 2.04 -9.08
CA ARG A 67 10.04 1.10 -8.92
C ARG A 67 10.91 1.42 -7.71
N THR A 68 10.77 2.59 -7.09
CA THR A 68 11.60 2.96 -5.93
C THR A 68 11.19 2.25 -4.64
N SER A 69 9.98 1.70 -4.58
CA SER A 69 9.51 0.86 -3.47
C SER A 69 9.54 -0.62 -3.85
N VAL A 70 10.41 -1.41 -3.21
CA VAL A 70 10.73 -2.78 -3.63
C VAL A 70 10.46 -3.81 -2.54
N PHE A 71 9.68 -4.83 -2.92
CA PHE A 71 9.49 -6.04 -2.13
C PHE A 71 10.49 -7.11 -2.58
N SER A 72 11.25 -7.66 -1.62
CA SER A 72 12.31 -8.62 -1.87
C SER A 72 12.20 -9.83 -0.94
N VAL A 73 12.53 -11.00 -1.49
CA VAL A 73 12.61 -12.26 -0.75
C VAL A 73 14.06 -12.76 -0.79
N LEU A 74 14.63 -13.05 0.38
CA LEU A 74 15.91 -13.75 0.48
C LEU A 74 15.63 -15.25 0.59
N MET A 75 16.15 -16.05 -0.33
CA MET A 75 16.09 -17.52 -0.25
C MET A 75 17.52 -18.06 -0.24
N GLY A 76 17.91 -18.68 0.87
CA GLY A 76 19.31 -19.00 1.14
C GLY A 76 20.17 -17.74 1.11
N ASN A 77 21.07 -17.63 0.12
CA ASN A 77 21.94 -16.46 -0.06
C ASN A 77 21.54 -15.57 -1.24
N LYS A 78 20.43 -15.86 -1.93
CA LYS A 78 19.99 -15.13 -3.12
C LYS A 78 18.81 -14.22 -2.79
N VAL A 79 18.94 -12.94 -3.15
CA VAL A 79 17.86 -11.95 -3.03
C VAL A 79 17.10 -11.87 -4.34
N PHE A 80 15.80 -12.10 -4.28
CA PHE A 80 14.86 -11.92 -5.37
C PHE A 80 14.09 -10.62 -5.15
N ARG A 81 14.36 -9.62 -5.98
CA ARG A 81 13.54 -8.39 -6.07
C ARG A 81 12.33 -8.73 -6.93
N MET A 82 11.16 -8.83 -6.31
CA MET A 82 9.95 -9.29 -6.98
C MET A 82 9.62 -8.34 -8.14
N GLY A 83 9.14 -8.85 -9.28
CA GLY A 83 8.87 -8.05 -10.48
C GLY A 83 10.09 -7.55 -11.27
N GLU A 84 11.32 -7.77 -10.78
CA GLU A 84 12.57 -7.49 -11.52
C GLU A 84 13.37 -8.76 -11.81
N THR A 85 13.31 -9.73 -10.90
CA THR A 85 14.17 -10.93 -10.97
C THR A 85 13.57 -11.99 -11.88
N SER A 86 14.37 -12.50 -12.82
CA SER A 86 13.98 -13.66 -13.63
C SER A 86 13.81 -14.92 -12.76
N GLY A 87 12.86 -15.78 -13.14
CA GLY A 87 12.59 -17.04 -12.44
C GLY A 87 11.30 -17.05 -11.60
N PHE A 88 10.56 -15.95 -11.57
CA PHE A 88 9.18 -15.91 -11.10
C PHE A 88 8.26 -15.52 -12.26
N SER A 89 7.18 -16.28 -12.46
CA SER A 89 5.99 -15.74 -13.14
C SER A 89 5.28 -14.77 -12.20
N GLN A 90 4.56 -13.81 -12.76
CA GLN A 90 3.81 -12.80 -12.00
C GLN A 90 2.40 -12.70 -12.53
N THR A 91 1.44 -12.61 -11.63
CA THR A 91 0.04 -12.36 -11.94
C THR A 91 -0.53 -11.36 -10.94
N VAL A 92 -1.44 -10.53 -11.40
CA VAL A 92 -2.25 -9.64 -10.58
C VAL A 92 -3.70 -10.00 -10.79
N GLU A 93 -4.45 -10.02 -9.70
CA GLU A 93 -5.89 -10.22 -9.79
C GLU A 93 -6.62 -9.39 -8.73
N LYS A 94 -7.83 -8.99 -9.10
CA LYS A 94 -8.80 -8.42 -8.17
C LYS A 94 -9.41 -9.55 -7.35
N VAL A 95 -9.51 -9.35 -6.04
CA VAL A 95 -10.28 -10.20 -5.12
C VAL A 95 -11.42 -9.37 -4.54
N ASP A 96 -12.34 -9.99 -3.80
CA ASP A 96 -13.55 -9.33 -3.30
C ASP A 96 -13.24 -8.01 -2.58
N ASP A 97 -12.21 -8.04 -1.74
CA ASP A 97 -11.93 -7.00 -0.73
C ASP A 97 -10.63 -6.22 -1.04
N GLY A 98 -10.15 -6.37 -2.28
CA GLY A 98 -8.94 -5.69 -2.76
C GLY A 98 -8.30 -6.38 -3.95
N ALA A 99 -6.99 -6.60 -3.88
CA ALA A 99 -6.24 -7.22 -4.97
C ALA A 99 -4.99 -7.92 -4.47
N ARG A 100 -4.42 -8.82 -5.27
CA ARG A 100 -3.19 -9.52 -4.90
C ARG A 100 -2.22 -9.66 -6.05
N PHE A 101 -0.94 -9.63 -5.69
CA PHE A 101 0.12 -10.20 -6.52
C PHE A 101 0.29 -11.68 -6.19
N ILE A 102 0.52 -12.47 -7.22
CA ILE A 102 0.97 -13.86 -7.11
C ILE A 102 2.27 -13.98 -7.89
N TRP A 103 3.30 -14.51 -7.25
CA TRP A 103 4.56 -14.85 -7.88
C TRP A 103 4.86 -16.33 -7.70
N THR A 104 5.14 -17.03 -8.78
CA THR A 104 5.41 -18.48 -8.73
C THR A 104 6.72 -18.82 -9.42
N SER A 105 7.54 -19.64 -8.77
CA SER A 105 8.77 -20.22 -9.32
C SER A 105 8.70 -21.75 -9.21
N SER A 106 9.80 -22.45 -9.50
CA SER A 106 9.88 -23.90 -9.22
C SER A 106 10.02 -24.25 -7.74
N MET A 107 10.30 -23.27 -6.87
CA MET A 107 10.58 -23.51 -5.44
C MET A 107 9.60 -22.82 -4.50
N LEU A 108 9.06 -21.67 -4.89
CA LEU A 108 8.20 -20.84 -4.05
C LEU A 108 6.95 -20.38 -4.80
N GLU A 109 5.85 -20.33 -4.08
CA GLU A 109 4.65 -19.56 -4.41
C GLU A 109 4.49 -18.44 -3.37
N ILE A 110 4.45 -17.19 -3.84
CA ILE A 110 4.38 -16.00 -3.00
C ILE A 110 3.10 -15.26 -3.36
N THR A 111 2.22 -15.08 -2.38
CA THR A 111 1.02 -14.25 -2.51
C THR A 111 1.18 -13.02 -1.65
N LYS A 112 0.83 -11.86 -2.20
CA LYS A 112 0.76 -10.60 -1.47
C LYS A 112 -0.59 -9.95 -1.73
N THR A 113 -1.48 -10.10 -0.76
CA THR A 113 -2.86 -9.60 -0.82
C THR A 113 -2.96 -8.26 -0.13
N PHE A 114 -3.64 -7.31 -0.78
CA PHE A 114 -4.00 -6.02 -0.24
C PHE A 114 -5.49 -6.00 0.06
N THR A 115 -5.85 -5.57 1.27
CA THR A 115 -7.24 -5.40 1.70
C THR A 115 -7.41 -3.98 2.23
N PHE A 116 -8.47 -3.29 1.83
CA PHE A 116 -8.75 -1.95 2.32
C PHE A 116 -9.20 -2.01 3.78
N ILE A 117 -8.70 -1.09 4.61
CA ILE A 117 -9.02 -1.05 6.03
C ILE A 117 -9.31 0.36 6.51
N THR A 118 -10.06 0.43 7.61
CA THR A 118 -10.42 1.67 8.29
C THR A 118 -9.65 1.81 9.60
N SER A 119 -9.12 3.01 9.85
CA SER A 119 -8.54 3.37 11.15
C SER A 119 -9.61 3.71 12.17
N ARG A 120 -9.25 3.73 13.47
CA ARG A 120 -10.24 3.88 14.55
C ARG A 120 -10.98 5.21 14.52
N GLY A 121 -10.26 6.29 14.18
CA GLY A 121 -10.80 7.63 14.06
C GLY A 121 -11.48 7.92 12.72
N SER A 122 -11.43 7.01 11.76
CA SER A 122 -12.01 7.22 10.43
C SER A 122 -13.36 6.52 10.27
N ALA A 123 -14.23 7.16 9.50
CA ALA A 123 -15.50 6.61 9.04
C ALA A 123 -15.45 6.18 7.57
N LEU A 124 -14.28 6.17 6.94
CA LEU A 124 -14.05 5.62 5.60
C LEU A 124 -12.69 4.93 5.58
N SER A 125 -12.54 3.88 4.76
CA SER A 125 -11.24 3.23 4.57
C SER A 125 -10.16 4.26 4.26
N ASN A 126 -9.04 4.21 4.97
CA ASN A 126 -7.93 5.15 4.82
C ASN A 126 -6.54 4.49 4.88
N GLY A 127 -6.50 3.15 4.86
CA GLY A 127 -5.27 2.40 4.68
C GLY A 127 -5.51 1.04 4.04
N VAL A 128 -4.44 0.25 3.98
CA VAL A 128 -4.43 -1.12 3.49
C VAL A 128 -3.72 -2.05 4.48
N ARG A 129 -4.28 -3.23 4.65
CA ARG A 129 -3.58 -4.40 5.19
C ARG A 129 -2.90 -5.13 4.03
N ILE A 130 -1.70 -5.61 4.27
CA ILE A 130 -0.95 -6.45 3.33
C ILE A 130 -0.66 -7.79 4.00
N ASP A 131 -1.22 -8.86 3.45
CA ASP A 131 -0.94 -10.24 3.83
C ASP A 131 0.06 -10.84 2.83
N ILE A 132 1.25 -11.14 3.31
CA ILE A 132 2.29 -11.83 2.54
C ILE A 132 2.31 -13.29 2.99
N GLN A 133 2.06 -14.19 2.05
CA GLN A 133 2.18 -15.62 2.23
C GLN A 133 3.27 -16.16 1.32
N ILE A 134 4.23 -16.89 1.88
CA ILE A 134 5.28 -17.58 1.12
C ILE A 134 5.17 -19.07 1.41
N LYS A 135 4.83 -19.84 0.38
CA LYS A 135 4.73 -21.30 0.45
C LYS A 135 5.96 -21.93 -0.20
N ASN A 136 6.59 -22.86 0.51
CA ASN A 136 7.64 -23.70 -0.04
C ASN A 136 7.00 -24.84 -0.84
N ILE A 137 7.16 -24.82 -2.16
CA ILE A 137 6.64 -25.85 -3.07
C ILE A 137 7.76 -26.77 -3.60
N SER A 138 8.98 -26.62 -3.07
CA SER A 138 10.10 -27.53 -3.33
C SER A 138 10.10 -28.74 -2.40
N GLU A 139 10.98 -29.70 -2.69
CA GLU A 139 11.20 -30.90 -1.87
C GLU A 139 12.22 -30.69 -0.73
N GLN A 140 12.82 -29.50 -0.63
CA GLN A 140 13.85 -29.18 0.38
C GLN A 140 13.40 -28.07 1.31
N ASP A 141 13.93 -28.05 2.53
CA ASP A 141 13.78 -26.92 3.44
C ASP A 141 14.34 -25.64 2.80
N GLN A 142 13.57 -24.55 2.85
CA GLN A 142 13.99 -23.25 2.31
C GLN A 142 14.13 -22.24 3.44
N SER A 143 15.30 -21.61 3.53
CA SER A 143 15.52 -20.48 4.46
C SER A 143 15.07 -19.18 3.81
N ILE A 144 13.96 -18.63 4.26
CA ILE A 144 13.27 -17.51 3.60
C ILE A 144 13.24 -16.29 4.50
N GLY A 145 13.81 -15.16 4.06
CA GLY A 145 13.69 -13.83 4.67
C GLY A 145 12.87 -12.88 3.79
N ILE A 146 12.32 -11.82 4.39
CA ILE A 146 11.56 -10.78 3.68
C ILE A 146 12.18 -9.41 3.94
N ARG A 147 12.30 -8.60 2.89
CA ARG A 147 12.71 -7.20 2.95
C ARG A 147 11.76 -6.34 2.14
N TYR A 148 11.36 -5.21 2.69
CA TYR A 148 10.50 -4.26 2.00
C TYR A 148 11.07 -2.85 2.11
N LEU A 149 11.55 -2.31 0.99
CA LEU A 149 11.92 -0.91 0.84
C LEU A 149 10.71 -0.08 0.38
N LEU A 150 10.42 1.00 1.08
CA LEU A 150 9.34 1.93 0.76
C LEU A 150 9.92 3.34 0.70
N ASP A 151 9.81 3.96 -0.46
CA ASP A 151 10.29 5.31 -0.72
C ASP A 151 9.25 6.34 -0.24
N THR A 152 9.64 7.18 0.71
CA THR A 152 8.74 8.07 1.45
C THR A 152 9.10 9.54 1.20
N TYR A 153 9.52 9.89 -0.02
CA TYR A 153 9.78 11.28 -0.40
C TYR A 153 8.51 12.15 -0.33
N LEU A 154 8.13 12.56 0.88
CA LEU A 154 6.94 13.31 1.28
C LEU A 154 7.29 14.52 2.17
N GLY A 155 8.13 14.32 3.18
CA GLY A 155 8.44 15.27 4.26
C GLY A 155 9.64 16.18 4.01
N GLU A 156 10.32 15.99 2.89
CA GLU A 156 11.62 16.54 2.52
C GLU A 156 11.65 18.07 2.49
N LYS A 157 10.60 18.71 1.97
CA LYS A 157 10.51 20.18 1.88
C LYS A 157 10.32 20.82 3.26
N SER A 158 9.65 20.13 4.18
CA SER A 158 9.47 20.58 5.57
C SER A 158 10.69 20.26 6.47
N GLY A 159 11.59 19.40 6.00
CA GLY A 159 12.71 18.90 6.78
C GLY A 159 12.32 17.92 7.88
N VAL A 160 11.08 17.38 7.86
CA VAL A 160 10.60 16.35 8.79
C VAL A 160 10.32 15.08 7.99
N HIS A 161 11.34 14.24 7.82
CA HIS A 161 11.22 13.00 7.04
C HIS A 161 10.37 11.95 7.75
N PHE A 162 10.59 11.80 9.06
CA PHE A 162 9.89 10.81 9.87
C PHE A 162 9.57 11.33 11.26
N LYS A 163 8.52 10.74 11.83
CA LYS A 163 8.10 10.81 13.23
C LYS A 163 7.71 9.42 13.73
N THR A 164 7.75 9.24 15.04
CA THR A 164 7.10 8.13 15.75
C THR A 164 6.25 8.71 16.87
N LYS A 165 5.51 7.87 17.59
CA LYS A 165 4.75 8.31 18.79
C LYS A 165 5.59 9.04 19.83
N THR A 166 6.87 8.70 19.96
CA THR A 166 7.78 9.23 20.99
C THR A 166 8.86 10.16 20.44
N THR A 167 8.89 10.39 19.12
CA THR A 167 9.93 11.18 18.48
C THR A 167 9.35 12.02 17.36
N GLU A 168 9.34 13.34 17.58
CA GLU A 168 8.72 14.31 16.67
C GLU A 168 9.48 14.56 15.37
N LYS A 169 10.77 14.20 15.31
CA LYS A 169 11.59 14.39 14.12
C LYS A 169 12.82 13.50 14.15
N PHE A 170 13.07 12.81 13.04
CA PHE A 170 14.36 12.22 12.74
C PHE A 170 15.11 13.12 11.75
N SER A 171 16.30 13.58 12.12
CA SER A 171 17.23 14.32 11.24
C SER A 171 18.33 13.43 10.66
N ASN A 172 18.46 12.22 11.22
CA ASN A 172 19.53 11.26 10.94
C ASN A 172 18.94 9.86 10.76
N GLU A 173 19.75 8.96 10.22
CA GLU A 173 19.38 7.56 10.08
C GLU A 173 19.06 6.96 11.46
N ALA A 174 18.04 6.12 11.50
CA ALA A 174 17.60 5.44 12.71
C ALA A 174 17.34 3.97 12.43
N GLU A 175 17.55 3.13 13.43
CA GLU A 175 17.28 1.69 13.38
C GLU A 175 16.49 1.28 14.61
N PHE A 176 15.46 0.47 14.37
CA PHE A 176 14.64 -0.14 15.40
C PHE A 176 14.71 -1.65 15.23
N LEU A 177 15.01 -2.36 16.31
CA LEU A 177 14.92 -3.81 16.42
C LEU A 177 13.58 -4.17 17.08
N SER A 178 13.17 -5.44 17.02
CA SER A 178 11.90 -5.88 17.63
C SER A 178 11.76 -5.48 19.11
N SER A 179 12.87 -5.41 19.86
CA SER A 179 12.89 -5.04 21.28
C SER A 179 12.56 -3.57 21.56
N ASN A 180 12.78 -2.68 20.59
CA ASN A 180 12.54 -1.23 20.72
C ASN A 180 11.70 -0.68 19.55
N MET A 181 10.91 -1.53 18.89
CA MET A 181 10.05 -1.14 17.77
C MET A 181 8.99 -0.13 18.22
N PRO A 182 8.84 1.02 17.54
CA PRO A 182 7.75 1.95 17.83
C PRO A 182 6.39 1.33 17.50
N GLU A 183 5.29 1.99 17.90
CA GLU A 183 3.93 1.58 17.50
C GLU A 183 3.70 1.80 16.00
N TYR A 184 4.22 2.92 15.49
CA TYR A 184 4.21 3.27 14.08
C TYR A 184 5.42 4.12 13.71
N CYS A 185 5.75 4.11 12.42
CA CYS A 185 6.60 5.11 11.76
C CYS A 185 5.73 5.95 10.83
N PHE A 186 5.86 7.27 10.87
CA PHE A 186 5.07 8.20 10.07
C PHE A 186 5.99 9.12 9.27
N SER A 187 5.78 9.23 7.96
CA SER A 187 6.40 10.23 7.09
C SER A 187 5.34 11.25 6.66
N PRO A 188 5.38 12.49 7.19
CA PRO A 188 4.36 13.50 6.89
C PRO A 188 4.51 14.07 5.48
N SER A 189 3.39 14.48 4.89
CA SER A 189 3.40 15.37 3.74
C SER A 189 3.94 16.74 4.14
N SER A 190 4.78 17.31 3.29
CA SER A 190 5.24 18.70 3.46
C SER A 190 4.17 19.74 3.07
N GLU A 191 3.08 19.33 2.42
CA GLU A 191 2.12 20.24 1.79
C GLU A 191 0.75 20.23 2.47
N ILE A 192 0.37 19.11 3.11
CA ILE A 192 -0.95 18.93 3.70
C ILE A 192 -0.80 18.37 5.12
N GLU A 193 -1.34 19.09 6.10
CA GLU A 193 -1.34 18.67 7.50
C GLU A 193 -2.15 17.37 7.69
N ASN A 194 -1.72 16.52 8.62
CA ASN A 194 -2.34 15.22 8.94
C ASN A 194 -2.47 14.24 7.75
N VAL A 195 -1.75 14.51 6.65
CA VAL A 195 -1.62 13.58 5.52
C VAL A 195 -0.19 13.08 5.45
N GLY A 196 -0.02 11.78 5.18
CA GLY A 196 1.29 11.18 4.95
C GLY A 196 1.31 9.69 5.21
N PHE A 197 2.45 9.07 4.93
CA PHE A 197 2.63 7.63 5.04
C PHE A 197 2.78 7.18 6.48
N GLN A 198 1.85 6.37 6.98
CA GLN A 198 1.99 5.70 8.27
C GLN A 198 2.16 4.20 8.04
N LEU A 199 3.21 3.62 8.62
CA LEU A 199 3.40 2.18 8.75
C LEU A 199 3.16 1.80 10.20
N ILE A 200 2.23 0.89 10.47
CA ILE A 200 2.04 0.32 11.81
C ILE A 200 3.04 -0.82 12.00
N THR A 201 3.81 -0.74 13.08
CA THR A 201 5.00 -1.57 13.29
C THR A 201 4.85 -2.52 14.49
N LYS A 202 3.88 -2.26 15.37
CA LYS A 202 3.51 -3.13 16.49
C LYS A 202 2.03 -2.99 16.82
N GLY A 203 1.35 -4.11 17.06
CA GLY A 203 -0.07 -4.13 17.42
C GLY A 203 -0.72 -5.49 17.23
N LYS A 204 -1.99 -5.63 17.62
CA LYS A 204 -2.73 -6.88 17.46
C LYS A 204 -2.97 -7.18 15.97
N GLY A 205 -2.63 -8.39 15.55
CA GLY A 205 -2.87 -8.87 14.18
C GLY A 205 -1.85 -8.40 13.14
N ILE A 206 -0.74 -7.79 13.57
CA ILE A 206 0.38 -7.37 12.71
C ILE A 206 1.61 -8.20 13.07
N THR A 207 2.41 -8.58 12.08
CA THR A 207 3.70 -9.23 12.33
C THR A 207 4.73 -8.17 12.68
N ILE A 208 5.27 -8.20 13.90
CA ILE A 208 6.31 -7.25 14.32
C ILE A 208 7.58 -7.53 13.49
N PRO A 209 8.16 -6.52 12.82
CA PRO A 209 9.41 -6.69 12.09
C PRO A 209 10.58 -7.04 13.00
N ASP A 210 11.55 -7.77 12.46
CA ASP A 210 12.84 -8.01 13.12
C ASP A 210 13.64 -6.70 13.21
N LYS A 211 13.58 -5.89 12.14
CA LYS A 211 14.25 -4.60 12.06
C LYS A 211 13.52 -3.64 11.13
N ILE A 212 13.54 -2.36 11.48
CA ILE A 212 13.21 -1.24 10.60
C ILE A 212 14.40 -0.29 10.54
N VAL A 213 14.71 0.20 9.34
CA VAL A 213 15.70 1.26 9.14
C VAL A 213 15.07 2.46 8.44
N LEU A 214 15.27 3.64 9.03
CA LEU A 214 15.00 4.93 8.41
C LEU A 214 16.34 5.46 7.90
N ALA A 215 16.51 5.63 6.59
CA ALA A 215 17.76 6.12 6.02
C ALA A 215 17.56 6.74 4.64
N ASN A 216 18.66 7.19 4.02
CA ASN A 216 18.63 7.65 2.64
C ASN A 216 18.19 6.51 1.69
N TRP A 217 17.26 6.80 0.78
CA TRP A 217 16.69 5.81 -0.14
C TRP A 217 17.76 5.08 -0.93
N LYS A 218 18.69 5.80 -1.56
CA LYS A 218 19.71 5.19 -2.42
C LYS A 218 20.63 4.23 -1.65
N ARG A 219 21.04 4.59 -0.43
CA ARG A 219 21.83 3.69 0.43
C ARG A 219 21.09 2.40 0.73
N LEU A 220 19.79 2.49 1.00
CA LEU A 220 18.96 1.31 1.21
C LEU A 220 18.84 0.52 -0.08
N ASN A 221 18.50 1.16 -1.20
CA ASN A 221 18.30 0.50 -2.49
C ASN A 221 19.54 -0.26 -2.98
N ASP A 222 20.72 0.33 -2.81
CA ASP A 222 22.01 -0.24 -3.25
C ASP A 222 22.53 -1.34 -2.31
N THR A 223 21.95 -1.48 -1.11
CA THR A 223 22.31 -2.55 -0.18
C THR A 223 21.68 -3.88 -0.59
N SER A 224 22.49 -4.93 -0.70
CA SER A 224 22.04 -6.26 -1.15
C SER A 224 20.96 -6.85 -0.24
N TRP A 225 21.19 -6.85 1.08
CA TRP A 225 20.22 -7.34 2.07
C TRP A 225 20.15 -6.44 3.30
N SER A 226 21.02 -6.68 4.29
CA SER A 226 20.98 -6.00 5.58
C SER A 226 21.76 -4.70 5.54
N TYR A 227 21.07 -3.59 5.82
CA TYR A 227 21.69 -2.30 6.06
C TYR A 227 21.75 -2.01 7.56
N GLN A 228 22.82 -1.35 8.00
CA GLN A 228 22.97 -0.87 9.37
C GLN A 228 22.95 0.66 9.37
N ALA A 229 21.99 1.24 10.09
CA ALA A 229 21.89 2.69 10.22
C ALA A 229 23.11 3.25 10.97
N ARG A 230 23.52 4.48 10.62
CA ARG A 230 24.50 5.24 11.41
C ARG A 230 23.86 6.55 11.83
N THR A 231 23.73 6.73 13.14
CA THR A 231 23.06 7.89 13.76
C THR A 231 23.74 9.23 13.45
N ASN A 232 24.99 9.22 12.98
CA ASN A 232 25.70 10.42 12.52
C ASN A 232 25.50 10.73 11.02
N ARG A 233 24.81 9.88 10.25
CA ARG A 233 24.46 10.12 8.85
C ARG A 233 23.07 10.72 8.76
N ASN A 234 22.89 11.72 7.91
CA ASN A 234 21.59 12.27 7.54
C ASN A 234 21.04 11.59 6.27
N PHE A 235 19.90 12.05 5.79
CA PHE A 235 19.23 11.55 4.59
C PHE A 235 19.86 12.01 3.27
N ASN A 236 21.08 12.55 3.29
CA ASN A 236 21.85 12.86 2.08
C ASN A 236 22.87 11.77 1.80
N HIS A 237 22.92 11.28 0.56
CA HIS A 237 24.00 10.51 -0.03
C HIS A 237 24.58 11.24 -1.25
N LEU A 238 25.37 12.28 -0.98
CA LEU A 238 26.00 13.09 -2.01
C LEU A 238 26.95 12.27 -2.91
N PRO A 239 27.03 12.60 -4.21
CA PRO A 239 26.14 13.51 -4.97
C PRO A 239 24.87 12.80 -5.50
N TYR A 240 24.67 11.53 -5.19
CA TYR A 240 23.78 10.63 -5.92
C TYR A 240 22.30 10.67 -5.51
N SER A 241 22.02 11.04 -4.26
CA SER A 241 20.66 11.11 -3.72
C SER A 241 20.70 12.10 -2.56
N ILE A 242 19.96 13.20 -2.67
CA ILE A 242 20.05 14.34 -1.75
C ILE A 242 18.70 14.52 -1.10
N ASN A 243 18.68 14.59 0.22
CA ASN A 243 17.49 14.80 1.02
C ASN A 243 16.37 13.84 0.61
N ASP A 244 16.65 12.54 0.61
CA ASP A 244 15.78 11.55 -0.04
C ASP A 244 15.69 10.34 0.88
N SER A 245 14.56 10.23 1.58
CA SER A 245 14.37 9.33 2.71
C SER A 245 13.46 8.16 2.38
N ALA A 246 13.77 7.02 2.98
CA ALA A 246 12.98 5.81 2.83
C ALA A 246 12.98 4.98 4.12
N ILE A 247 11.98 4.12 4.22
CA ILE A 247 11.85 3.13 5.27
C ILE A 247 12.11 1.73 4.70
N CYS A 248 12.95 0.96 5.38
CA CYS A 248 13.21 -0.44 5.02
C CYS A 248 12.82 -1.36 6.17
N VAL A 249 11.91 -2.30 5.90
CA VAL A 249 11.37 -3.26 6.84
C VAL A 249 12.00 -4.63 6.58
N TYR A 250 12.42 -5.30 7.65
CA TYR A 250 13.09 -6.59 7.59
C TYR A 250 12.38 -7.63 8.45
N TYR A 251 12.20 -8.82 7.86
CA TYR A 251 11.88 -10.04 8.58
C TYR A 251 12.97 -11.08 8.28
N ASN A 252 13.66 -11.53 9.32
CA ASN A 252 14.82 -12.40 9.24
C ASN A 252 14.47 -13.75 8.60
N PRO A 253 15.46 -14.45 8.00
CA PRO A 253 15.24 -15.77 7.46
C PRO A 253 14.71 -16.77 8.49
N VAL A 254 13.70 -17.54 8.10
CA VAL A 254 13.20 -18.69 8.84
C VAL A 254 13.16 -19.90 7.90
N ASN A 255 13.44 -21.09 8.43
CA ASN A 255 13.35 -22.31 7.63
C ASN A 255 11.88 -22.71 7.47
N ILE A 256 11.49 -22.96 6.23
CA ILE A 256 10.16 -23.42 5.84
C ILE A 256 10.33 -24.82 5.22
N SER A 257 9.77 -25.84 5.85
CA SER A 257 9.79 -27.21 5.32
C SER A 257 8.99 -27.35 4.02
N PRO A 258 9.20 -28.42 3.23
CA PRO A 258 8.38 -28.73 2.05
C PRO A 258 6.89 -28.67 2.35
N GLY A 259 6.12 -27.95 1.52
CA GLY A 259 4.69 -27.70 1.71
C GLY A 259 4.35 -26.69 2.82
N GLY A 260 5.33 -26.30 3.64
CA GLY A 260 5.19 -25.31 4.70
C GLY A 260 4.93 -23.91 4.18
N THR A 261 4.43 -23.04 5.05
CA THR A 261 4.06 -21.67 4.71
C THR A 261 4.51 -20.69 5.80
N ARG A 262 5.11 -19.57 5.38
CA ARG A 262 5.34 -18.38 6.21
C ARG A 262 4.30 -17.32 5.90
N LYS A 263 3.75 -16.67 6.94
CA LYS A 263 2.83 -15.54 6.82
C LYS A 263 3.40 -14.30 7.51
N VAL A 264 3.26 -13.15 6.86
CA VAL A 264 3.64 -11.83 7.41
C VAL A 264 2.51 -10.85 7.10
N VAL A 265 2.08 -10.12 8.12
CA VAL A 265 1.07 -9.07 7.99
C VAL A 265 1.71 -7.71 8.20
N MET A 266 1.44 -6.79 7.27
CA MET A 266 1.77 -5.37 7.38
C MET A 266 0.50 -4.52 7.30
N VAL A 267 0.52 -3.34 7.92
CA VAL A 267 -0.57 -2.36 7.83
C VAL A 267 0.03 -0.99 7.57
N MET A 268 -0.49 -0.30 6.54
CA MET A 268 -0.04 1.04 6.18
C MET A 268 -1.17 1.87 5.58
N GLY A 269 -1.08 3.19 5.67
CA GLY A 269 -2.08 4.10 5.11
C GLY A 269 -1.85 5.54 5.51
N ASN A 270 -2.90 6.36 5.47
CA ASN A 270 -2.81 7.72 5.98
C ASN A 270 -2.58 7.72 7.49
N PHE A 271 -2.01 8.81 7.99
CA PHE A 271 -1.87 9.03 9.43
C PHE A 271 -3.21 9.02 10.16
N ASP A 272 -3.26 8.20 11.21
CA ASP A 272 -4.25 8.27 12.27
C ASP A 272 -3.53 7.99 13.62
N PRO A 273 -3.64 8.89 14.62
CA PRO A 273 -2.95 8.74 15.90
C PRO A 273 -3.50 7.60 16.77
N GLU A 274 -4.78 7.22 16.59
CA GLU A 274 -5.38 6.07 17.26
C GLU A 274 -5.03 4.74 16.56
N GLY A 275 -4.46 4.84 15.36
CA GLY A 275 -4.01 3.74 14.54
C GLY A 275 -5.16 2.96 13.92
N TYR A 276 -4.84 1.78 13.39
CA TYR A 276 -5.80 0.96 12.68
C TYR A 276 -6.60 0.05 13.63
N ALA A 277 -7.89 -0.10 13.38
CA ALA A 277 -8.76 -0.97 14.19
C ALA A 277 -8.21 -2.41 14.17
N SER A 278 -8.37 -3.11 15.29
CA SER A 278 -7.80 -4.46 15.51
C SER A 278 -8.09 -5.35 14.31
N VAL A 279 -7.02 -5.92 13.75
CA VAL A 279 -7.13 -6.83 12.63
C VAL A 279 -7.51 -8.21 13.16
N THR A 280 -8.79 -8.40 13.46
CA THR A 280 -9.36 -9.70 13.85
C THR A 280 -9.49 -10.61 12.63
N THR A 281 -9.01 -11.84 12.78
CA THR A 281 -9.13 -13.00 11.88
C THR A 281 -10.53 -13.63 11.90
N LYS A 282 -11.59 -12.83 11.95
CA LYS A 282 -12.97 -13.33 11.73
C LYS A 282 -13.20 -13.48 10.22
N PRO A 283 -14.16 -14.31 9.77
CA PRO A 283 -14.44 -14.51 8.35
C PRO A 283 -14.52 -13.15 7.65
N GLU A 284 -13.67 -12.95 6.64
CA GLU A 284 -13.36 -11.65 6.03
C GLU A 284 -14.65 -10.94 5.60
N ASP A 285 -15.60 -11.71 5.08
CA ASP A 285 -16.95 -11.31 4.68
C ASP A 285 -17.78 -10.55 5.73
N LYS A 286 -17.82 -11.04 6.97
CA LYS A 286 -18.71 -10.50 8.01
C LYS A 286 -18.20 -9.18 8.59
N LYS A 287 -16.89 -8.95 8.54
CA LYS A 287 -16.24 -7.77 9.12
C LYS A 287 -16.44 -6.54 8.23
N GLU A 288 -16.45 -6.71 6.93
CA GLU A 288 -16.53 -5.58 6.00
C GLU A 288 -17.90 -4.92 5.95
N ILE A 289 -18.99 -5.70 6.01
CA ILE A 289 -20.33 -5.14 5.97
C ILE A 289 -20.62 -4.39 7.29
N THR A 290 -20.10 -4.90 8.42
CA THR A 290 -20.12 -4.14 9.68
C THR A 290 -19.25 -2.90 9.62
N ASP A 291 -18.10 -2.93 8.93
CA ASP A 291 -17.29 -1.73 8.72
C ASP A 291 -18.06 -0.71 7.89
N ILE A 292 -18.69 -1.08 6.77
CA ILE A 292 -19.55 -0.18 5.95
C ILE A 292 -20.72 0.39 6.75
N PHE A 293 -21.30 -0.40 7.67
CA PHE A 293 -22.32 0.09 8.59
C PHE A 293 -21.77 1.11 9.59
N ASP A 294 -20.65 0.82 10.23
CA ASP A 294 -19.97 1.77 11.12
C ASP A 294 -19.58 3.05 10.37
N GLN A 295 -19.17 2.95 9.09
CA GLN A 295 -18.93 4.08 8.21
C GLN A 295 -20.22 4.92 8.01
N ALA A 296 -21.34 4.29 7.65
CA ALA A 296 -22.63 4.96 7.45
C ALA A 296 -23.18 5.62 8.74
N VAL A 297 -22.94 5.00 9.90
CA VAL A 297 -23.36 5.55 11.21
C VAL A 297 -22.45 6.70 11.64
N LYS A 298 -21.12 6.51 11.66
CA LYS A 298 -20.15 7.53 12.11
C LYS A 298 -20.17 8.79 11.25
N THR A 299 -20.38 8.66 9.95
CA THR A 299 -20.50 9.82 9.04
C THR A 299 -21.72 10.68 9.35
N GLY A 300 -22.72 10.16 10.07
CA GLY A 300 -23.92 10.89 10.49
C GLY A 300 -23.76 11.68 11.79
N GLU A 301 -22.71 11.44 12.58
CA GLU A 301 -22.49 12.09 13.89
C GLU A 301 -21.66 13.37 13.82
N THR A 302 -21.06 13.72 12.67
CA THR A 302 -20.29 14.96 12.51
C THR A 302 -21.22 16.18 12.45
N PRO A 303 -21.30 17.04 13.49
CA PRO A 303 -22.38 18.01 13.63
C PRO A 303 -22.26 19.28 12.78
N ASP A 304 -21.25 19.42 11.91
CA ASP A 304 -20.93 20.71 11.29
C ASP A 304 -20.14 20.60 9.97
N SER A 305 -20.22 19.48 9.25
CA SER A 305 -19.59 19.36 7.94
C SER A 305 -20.45 20.01 6.85
N ASP A 306 -19.81 20.81 5.99
CA ASP A 306 -20.38 21.36 4.75
C ASP A 306 -21.31 20.33 4.09
N LYS A 307 -22.55 20.74 3.79
CA LYS A 307 -23.59 19.89 3.19
C LYS A 307 -23.05 19.15 1.96
N GLU A 308 -22.19 19.81 1.18
CA GLU A 308 -21.53 19.19 0.02
C GLU A 308 -20.58 18.04 0.41
N ILE A 309 -19.76 18.21 1.44
CA ILE A 309 -18.82 17.19 1.92
C ILE A 309 -19.58 16.00 2.48
N SER A 310 -20.66 16.23 3.23
CA SER A 310 -21.52 15.18 3.79
C SER A 310 -22.15 14.34 2.67
N VAL A 311 -22.71 14.99 1.64
CA VAL A 311 -23.26 14.31 0.45
C VAL A 311 -22.20 13.48 -0.26
N ARG A 312 -21.00 14.04 -0.49
CA ARG A 312 -19.90 13.32 -1.17
C ARG A 312 -19.42 12.12 -0.36
N THR A 313 -19.41 12.23 0.97
CA THR A 313 -19.05 11.13 1.88
C THR A 313 -20.07 9.99 1.81
N ASP A 314 -21.36 10.33 1.79
CA ASP A 314 -22.42 9.32 1.58
C ASP A 314 -22.33 8.67 0.20
N LEU A 315 -21.99 9.43 -0.85
CA LEU A 315 -21.78 8.88 -2.20
C LEU A 315 -20.61 7.89 -2.25
N ILE A 316 -19.55 8.12 -1.46
CA ILE A 316 -18.44 7.16 -1.32
C ILE A 316 -18.95 5.88 -0.64
N THR A 317 -19.70 6.01 0.44
CA THR A 317 -20.28 4.87 1.17
C THR A 317 -21.21 4.04 0.26
N ILE A 318 -22.03 4.70 -0.57
CA ILE A 318 -22.88 4.04 -1.57
C ILE A 318 -22.04 3.28 -2.59
N ARG A 319 -20.96 3.90 -3.09
CA ARG A 319 -20.06 3.26 -4.06
C ARG A 319 -19.42 1.99 -3.47
N ASP A 320 -18.95 2.07 -2.24
CA ASP A 320 -18.35 0.94 -1.53
C ASP A 320 -19.37 -0.19 -1.33
N LEU A 321 -20.60 0.15 -0.93
CA LEU A 321 -21.71 -0.81 -0.81
C LEU A 321 -22.04 -1.49 -2.16
N LEU A 322 -22.07 -0.73 -3.26
CA LEU A 322 -22.31 -1.27 -4.60
C LEU A 322 -21.22 -2.24 -5.05
N VAL A 323 -19.95 -1.94 -4.74
CA VAL A 323 -18.83 -2.84 -5.01
C VAL A 323 -19.03 -4.15 -4.25
N LYS A 324 -19.40 -4.10 -2.96
CA LYS A 324 -19.62 -5.31 -2.16
C LYS A 324 -20.81 -6.12 -2.65
N LEU A 325 -21.93 -5.47 -2.98
CA LEU A 325 -23.11 -6.13 -3.55
C LEU A 325 -22.77 -6.87 -4.85
N ASN A 326 -22.02 -6.23 -5.76
CA ASN A 326 -21.63 -6.86 -7.02
C ASN A 326 -20.69 -8.06 -6.80
N SER A 327 -19.76 -7.99 -5.83
CA SER A 327 -18.93 -9.13 -5.45
C SER A 327 -19.78 -10.30 -4.96
N LYS A 328 -20.71 -10.06 -4.03
CA LYS A 328 -21.59 -11.11 -3.47
C LYS A 328 -22.54 -11.71 -4.51
N LEU A 329 -23.01 -10.92 -5.48
CA LEU A 329 -23.84 -11.43 -6.58
C LEU A 329 -23.08 -12.38 -7.51
N ASN A 330 -21.76 -12.22 -7.64
CA ASN A 330 -20.92 -13.12 -8.43
C ASN A 330 -20.56 -14.42 -7.67
N SER A 331 -20.78 -14.45 -6.35
CA SER A 331 -20.52 -15.60 -5.45
C SER A 331 -21.74 -15.89 -4.55
N PRO A 332 -22.92 -16.24 -5.09
CA PRO A 332 -24.18 -16.26 -4.33
C PRO A 332 -24.28 -17.36 -3.26
N GLU A 333 -23.40 -18.37 -3.28
CA GLU A 333 -23.41 -19.48 -2.32
C GLU A 333 -22.89 -19.09 -0.91
N THR A 334 -22.35 -17.87 -0.75
CA THR A 334 -21.69 -17.42 0.50
C THR A 334 -22.39 -16.27 1.21
N VAL A 335 -23.63 -15.92 0.82
CA VAL A 335 -24.34 -14.76 1.40
C VAL A 335 -25.19 -15.15 2.60
N GLU A 336 -24.84 -14.68 3.79
CA GLU A 336 -25.59 -14.94 5.02
C GLU A 336 -26.77 -13.95 5.21
N ASN A 337 -27.87 -14.38 5.84
CA ASN A 337 -29.02 -13.50 6.13
C ASN A 337 -28.65 -12.29 7.02
N GLU A 338 -27.65 -12.44 7.87
CA GLU A 338 -27.14 -11.37 8.72
C GLU A 338 -26.46 -10.27 7.89
N GLU A 339 -25.65 -10.66 6.89
CA GLU A 339 -25.01 -9.74 5.94
C GLU A 339 -26.07 -8.91 5.18
N ILE A 340 -27.12 -9.57 4.69
CA ILE A 340 -28.25 -8.91 4.02
C ILE A 340 -28.93 -7.90 4.96
N SER A 341 -29.07 -8.26 6.24
CA SER A 341 -29.69 -7.39 7.24
C SER A 341 -28.85 -6.13 7.50
N VAL A 342 -27.54 -6.26 7.61
CA VAL A 342 -26.64 -5.11 7.79
C VAL A 342 -26.64 -4.23 6.53
N MET A 343 -26.58 -4.81 5.33
CA MET A 343 -26.68 -4.03 4.09
C MET A 343 -27.99 -3.23 3.98
N ARG A 344 -29.12 -3.79 4.44
CA ARG A 344 -30.39 -3.05 4.52
C ARG A 344 -30.33 -1.90 5.51
N GLN A 345 -29.72 -2.08 6.68
CA GLN A 345 -29.57 -1.01 7.67
C GLN A 345 -28.70 0.14 7.15
N VAL A 346 -27.64 -0.16 6.38
CA VAL A 346 -26.83 0.85 5.69
C VAL A 346 -27.71 1.67 4.73
N LEU A 347 -28.49 0.99 3.88
CA LEU A 347 -29.40 1.65 2.93
C LEU A 347 -30.42 2.54 3.64
N GLU A 348 -31.07 2.04 4.69
CA GLU A 348 -32.04 2.82 5.48
C GLU A 348 -31.41 4.08 6.11
N THR A 349 -30.17 3.97 6.58
CA THR A 349 -29.42 5.10 7.14
C THR A 349 -29.14 6.16 6.07
N LEU A 350 -28.67 5.72 4.90
CA LEU A 350 -28.39 6.60 3.76
C LEU A 350 -29.67 7.26 3.20
N GLU A 351 -30.79 6.54 3.13
CA GLU A 351 -32.08 7.08 2.72
C GLU A 351 -32.59 8.18 3.66
N LYS A 352 -32.45 7.98 4.98
CA LYS A 352 -32.80 9.01 5.98
C LYS A 352 -32.00 10.29 5.76
N ARG A 353 -30.71 10.18 5.43
CA ARG A 353 -29.82 11.33 5.16
C ARG A 353 -30.13 12.02 3.85
N LYS A 354 -30.43 11.26 2.79
CA LYS A 354 -30.91 11.82 1.51
C LYS A 354 -32.08 12.79 1.73
N ASN A 355 -33.05 12.41 2.56
CA ASN A 355 -34.20 13.25 2.88
C ASN A 355 -33.83 14.54 3.66
N GLN A 356 -32.69 14.56 4.36
CA GLN A 356 -32.15 15.76 5.00
C GLN A 356 -31.46 16.68 3.99
N TYR A 357 -30.89 16.13 2.91
CA TYR A 357 -30.25 16.92 1.87
C TYR A 357 -31.25 17.59 0.91
N GLU A 358 -32.43 17.00 0.74
CA GLU A 358 -33.51 17.54 -0.10
C GLU A 358 -34.32 18.66 0.59
N LYS A 359 -34.12 18.85 1.89
CA LYS A 359 -34.59 20.03 2.65
C LYS A 359 -33.55 21.14 2.60
#